data_AF-A0A420CG46-F1
#
_entry.id   AF-A0A420CG46-F1
#
_cell.length_a   1.000
_cell.length_b   1.000
_cell.length_c   1.000
_cell.angle_alpha   90.00
_cell.angle_beta   90.00
_cell.angle_gamma   90.00
#
_symmetry.space_group_name_H-M   'P 1'
#
loop_
_entity.id
_entity.type
_entity.pdbx_description
1 polymer ?
#
loop_
_entity_poly.entity_id
_entity_poly.type
_entity_poly.pdbx_seq_one_letter_code
_entity_poly.pdbx_strand_id
1 'polypeptide(L)'
;MYDSEGIDVLDLLRWSKLLEYDFFRLYSQHIILYAPPKGNLLSIKSSKSKMPTFRKNIYTIELIDFIIELVNTGKKTKQEIIDQYNIPKTTLYKWLEKYNEKKY
;
A
#
# COMPACT_ATOMS: atom_id res chain seq x y z
N MET A 1 23.06 -18.11 6.32
CA MET A 1 22.13 -17.77 5.23
C MET A 1 21.75 -19.01 4.45
N TYR A 2 22.68 -19.65 3.72
CA TYR A 2 22.34 -20.90 3.00
C TYR A 2 22.23 -22.13 3.90
N ASP A 3 23.02 -22.17 4.98
CA ASP A 3 22.94 -23.27 5.98
C ASP A 3 21.94 -23.00 7.10
N SER A 4 21.26 -21.85 7.09
CA SER A 4 20.29 -21.48 8.12
C SER A 4 18.88 -21.79 7.63
N GLU A 5 18.07 -22.46 8.46
CA GLU A 5 16.69 -22.85 8.13
C GLU A 5 15.77 -21.64 7.85
N GLY A 6 16.14 -20.45 8.34
CA GLY A 6 15.38 -19.23 8.16
C GLY A 6 16.25 -18.05 7.74
N ILE A 7 15.56 -17.05 7.17
CA ILE A 7 16.10 -15.73 6.83
C ILE A 7 15.39 -14.68 7.68
N ASP A 8 16.15 -13.75 8.24
CA ASP A 8 15.55 -12.60 8.92
C ASP A 8 14.83 -11.68 7.93
N VAL A 9 13.70 -11.12 8.36
CA VAL A 9 12.82 -10.32 7.49
C VAL A 9 13.50 -9.03 7.05
N LEU A 10 14.35 -8.43 7.89
CA LEU A 10 15.08 -7.20 7.52
C LEU A 10 16.08 -7.47 6.41
N ASP A 11 16.75 -8.62 6.47
CA ASP A 11 17.68 -9.03 5.43
C ASP A 11 16.94 -9.39 4.14
N LEU A 12 15.82 -10.12 4.22
CA LEU A 12 14.97 -10.38 3.05
C LEU A 12 14.49 -9.07 2.37
N LEU A 13 14.14 -8.06 3.16
CA LEU A 13 13.74 -6.74 2.66
C LEU A 13 14.91 -5.99 2.01
N ARG A 14 16.11 -6.07 2.56
CA ARG A 14 17.32 -5.49 1.95
C ARG A 14 17.62 -6.11 0.60
N TRP A 15 17.51 -7.44 0.50
CA TRP A 15 17.71 -8.17 -0.76
C TRP A 15 16.63 -7.82 -1.77
N SER A 16 15.38 -7.66 -1.32
CA SER A 16 14.28 -7.21 -2.17
C SER A 16 14.56 -5.86 -2.84
N LYS A 17 15.13 -4.91 -2.09
CA LYS A 17 15.54 -3.60 -2.61
C LYS A 17 16.75 -3.69 -3.53
N LEU A 18 17.78 -4.46 -3.15
CA LEU A 18 19.02 -4.60 -3.92
C LEU A 18 18.78 -5.25 -5.29
N LEU A 19 17.94 -6.27 -5.33
CA LEU A 19 17.65 -7.05 -6.54
C LEU A 19 16.44 -6.49 -7.30
N GLU A 20 15.81 -5.43 -6.78
CA GLU A 20 14.55 -4.88 -7.27
C GLU A 20 13.46 -5.94 -7.47
N TYR A 21 13.48 -6.98 -6.61
CA TYR A 21 12.62 -8.14 -6.71
C TYR A 21 11.72 -8.27 -5.47
N ASP A 22 10.42 -8.46 -5.69
CA ASP A 22 9.43 -8.56 -4.61
C ASP A 22 9.26 -10.02 -4.14
N PHE A 23 10.07 -10.43 -3.15
CA PHE A 23 9.99 -11.76 -2.53
C PHE A 23 8.66 -12.02 -1.81
N PHE A 24 7.96 -10.97 -1.39
CA PHE A 24 6.69 -11.06 -0.65
C PHE A 24 5.49 -11.31 -1.58
N ARG A 25 5.71 -11.32 -2.90
CA ARG A 25 4.68 -11.50 -3.91
C ARG A 25 3.92 -12.82 -3.76
N LEU A 26 4.64 -13.91 -3.50
CA LEU A 26 4.05 -15.24 -3.36
C LEU A 26 3.14 -15.29 -2.11
N TYR A 27 3.62 -14.73 -1.01
CA TYR A 27 2.87 -14.68 0.25
C TYR A 27 1.63 -13.77 0.14
N SER A 28 1.77 -12.61 -0.48
CA SER A 28 0.64 -11.71 -0.71
C SER A 28 -0.42 -12.30 -1.65
N GLN A 29 -0.02 -13.07 -2.67
CA GLN A 29 -0.97 -13.83 -3.49
C GLN A 29 -1.70 -14.91 -2.69
N HIS A 30 -1.01 -15.62 -1.82
CA HIS A 30 -1.64 -16.58 -0.90
C HIS A 30 -2.71 -15.87 -0.06
N ILE A 31 -2.39 -14.76 0.60
CA ILE A 31 -3.38 -14.00 1.39
C ILE A 31 -4.57 -13.56 0.52
N ILE A 32 -4.33 -13.07 -0.71
CA ILE A 32 -5.41 -12.63 -1.60
C ILE A 32 -6.33 -13.79 -2.01
N LEU A 33 -5.78 -14.97 -2.31
CA LEU A 33 -6.56 -16.14 -2.71
C LEU A 33 -7.43 -16.69 -1.58
N TYR A 34 -6.93 -16.61 -0.35
CA TYR A 34 -7.62 -17.11 0.84
C TYR A 34 -8.36 -16.03 1.62
N ALA A 35 -8.34 -14.77 1.16
CA ALA A 35 -9.13 -13.71 1.75
C ALA A 35 -10.63 -13.96 1.48
N PRO A 36 -11.52 -13.67 2.44
CA PRO A 36 -12.96 -13.75 2.21
C PRO A 36 -13.34 -12.83 1.04
N PRO A 37 -14.30 -13.21 0.18
CA PRO A 37 -14.70 -12.39 -0.95
C PRO A 37 -15.30 -11.07 -0.44
N LYS A 38 -14.49 -10.02 -0.38
CA LYS A 38 -14.97 -8.66 -0.11
C LYS A 38 -15.71 -8.17 -1.34
N GLY A 39 -16.98 -7.82 -1.16
CA GLY A 39 -17.81 -7.25 -2.21
C GLY A 39 -17.15 -6.04 -2.86
N ASN A 40 -17.15 -6.03 -4.19
CA ASN A 40 -16.89 -4.89 -5.07
C ASN A 40 -15.58 -4.12 -4.86
N LEU A 41 -14.44 -4.66 -5.29
CA LEU A 41 -13.26 -3.83 -5.58
C LEU A 41 -12.60 -4.21 -6.92
N LEU A 42 -12.97 -3.42 -7.93
CA LEU A 42 -12.19 -2.99 -9.09
C LEU A 42 -11.41 -4.07 -9.84
N SER A 43 -11.88 -4.38 -11.05
CA SER A 43 -11.13 -5.11 -12.07
C SER A 43 -9.74 -4.51 -12.25
N ILE A 44 -8.74 -5.15 -11.65
CA ILE A 44 -7.33 -4.89 -11.94
C ILE A 44 -7.14 -5.32 -13.38
N LYS A 45 -7.24 -4.37 -14.31
CA LYS A 45 -6.80 -4.57 -15.70
C LYS A 45 -5.33 -4.97 -15.62
N SER A 46 -5.06 -6.26 -15.79
CA SER A 46 -3.73 -6.82 -15.84
C SER A 46 -3.05 -6.34 -17.12
N SER A 47 -2.31 -5.24 -17.02
CA SER A 47 -1.32 -4.90 -18.04
C SER A 47 -0.30 -6.04 -18.08
N LYS A 48 -0.20 -6.70 -19.24
CA LYS A 48 0.66 -7.85 -19.52
C LYS A 48 2.14 -7.52 -19.31
N SER A 49 2.63 -7.60 -18.08
CA SER A 49 4.05 -7.69 -17.76
C SER A 49 4.32 -9.10 -17.24
N LYS A 50 5.29 -9.79 -17.84
CA LYS A 50 5.76 -11.12 -17.36
C LYS A 50 6.51 -11.03 -16.03
N MET A 51 6.86 -9.81 -15.60
CA MET A 51 7.63 -9.56 -14.39
C MET A 51 6.78 -8.81 -13.36
N PRO A 52 6.84 -9.17 -12.07
CA PRO A 52 6.20 -8.41 -11.00
C PRO A 52 6.80 -7.01 -10.95
N THR A 53 6.03 -6.01 -11.37
CA THR A 53 6.44 -4.61 -11.30
C THR A 53 6.01 -4.00 -9.96
N PHE A 54 6.83 -3.09 -9.42
CA PHE A 54 6.41 -2.23 -8.34
C PHE A 54 5.14 -1.49 -8.78
N ARG A 55 4.06 -1.62 -7.98
CA ARG A 55 2.80 -0.94 -8.30
C ARG A 55 3.04 0.56 -8.14
N LYS A 56 2.63 1.35 -9.15
CA LYS A 56 2.62 2.81 -9.07
C LYS A 56 1.73 3.35 -7.94
N ASN A 57 0.74 2.56 -7.50
CA ASN A 57 -0.15 2.90 -6.38
C ASN A 57 0.25 2.10 -5.13
N ILE A 58 0.94 2.76 -4.20
CA ILE A 58 1.35 2.22 -2.90
C ILE A 58 0.20 2.35 -1.87
N TYR A 59 -0.77 3.22 -2.14
CA TYR A 59 -1.85 3.54 -1.22
C TYR A 59 -3.10 2.71 -1.53
N THR A 60 -3.54 1.90 -0.57
CA THR A 60 -4.81 1.16 -0.64
C THR A 60 -5.98 2.08 -0.30
N ILE A 61 -7.20 1.70 -0.68
CA ILE A 61 -8.41 2.49 -0.39
C ILE A 61 -8.60 2.58 1.13
N GLU A 62 -8.35 1.50 1.86
CA GLU A 62 -8.46 1.47 3.32
C GLU A 62 -7.48 2.44 3.99
N LEU A 63 -6.27 2.57 3.47
CA LEU A 63 -5.29 3.53 3.96
C LEU A 63 -5.74 4.97 3.68
N ILE A 64 -6.28 5.23 2.48
CA ILE A 64 -6.80 6.54 2.10
C ILE A 64 -7.94 6.95 3.05
N ASP A 65 -8.90 6.05 3.28
CA ASP A 65 -10.05 6.29 4.16
C ASP A 65 -9.61 6.55 5.60
N PHE A 66 -8.67 5.76 6.12
CA PHE A 66 -8.08 5.97 7.45
C PHE A 66 -7.41 7.34 7.59
N ILE A 67 -6.60 7.72 6.60
CA ILE A 67 -5.90 9.02 6.61
C ILE A 67 -6.89 10.18 6.55
N ILE A 68 -7.94 10.09 5.73
CA ILE A 68 -8.99 11.12 5.65
C ILE A 68 -9.75 11.21 6.97
N GLU A 69 -10.06 10.09 7.62
CA GLU A 69 -10.73 10.08 8.93
C GLU A 69 -9.88 10.81 9.99
N LEU A 70 -8.57 10.55 10.03
CA LEU A 70 -7.66 11.24 10.95
C LEU A 70 -7.64 12.76 10.76
N VAL A 71 -7.67 13.23 9.50
CA VAL A 71 -7.75 14.67 9.19
C VAL A 71 -9.11 15.24 9.62
N ASN A 72 -10.20 14.56 9.24
CA ASN A 72 -11.56 15.07 9.47
C ASN A 72 -11.96 15.06 10.95
N THR A 73 -11.41 14.12 11.74
CA THR A 73 -11.60 14.08 13.20
C THR A 73 -10.66 15.02 13.96
N GLY A 74 -9.73 15.70 13.27
CA GLY A 74 -8.74 16.58 13.89
C GLY A 74 -7.70 15.86 14.75
N LYS A 75 -7.64 14.51 14.70
CA LYS A 75 -6.66 13.71 15.45
C LYS A 75 -5.23 13.96 15.01
N LYS A 76 -5.04 14.29 13.73
CA LYS A 76 -3.75 14.70 13.17
C LYS A 76 -3.93 15.85 12.19
N THR A 77 -2.96 16.75 12.18
CA THR A 77 -2.85 17.80 11.18
C THR A 77 -2.33 17.24 9.85
N LYS A 78 -2.57 17.98 8.77
CA LYS A 78 -2.08 17.62 7.44
C LYS A 78 -0.54 17.49 7.41
N GLN A 79 0.16 18.33 8.18
CA GLN A 79 1.62 18.31 8.25
C GLN A 79 2.13 17.05 8.97
N GLU A 80 1.55 16.70 10.11
CA GLU A 80 1.91 15.47 10.83
C GLU A 80 1.67 14.21 9.98
N ILE A 81 0.66 14.21 9.12
CA ILE A 81 0.39 13.09 8.22
C ILE A 81 1.47 12.97 7.14
N ILE A 82 1.88 14.09 6.57
CA ILE A 82 2.95 14.13 5.56
C ILE A 82 4.24 13.58 6.17
N ASP A 83 4.58 14.03 7.37
CA ASP A 83 5.86 13.70 8.02
C ASP A 83 5.86 12.26 8.58
N GLN A 84 4.77 11.79 9.20
CA GLN A 84 4.72 10.47 9.82
C GLN A 84 4.48 9.33 8.83
N TYR A 85 3.64 9.56 7.82
CA TYR A 85 3.26 8.51 6.86
C TYR A 85 3.99 8.65 5.52
N ASN A 86 4.90 9.62 5.38
CA ASN A 86 5.62 9.92 4.13
C ASN A 86 4.67 10.06 2.93
N ILE A 87 3.52 10.70 3.14
CA ILE A 87 2.54 10.95 2.08
C ILE A 87 2.88 12.30 1.45
N PRO A 88 3.19 12.39 0.13
CA PRO A 88 3.45 13.66 -0.51
C PRO A 88 2.27 14.62 -0.33
N LYS A 89 2.58 15.90 -0.09
CA LYS A 89 1.58 16.96 0.09
C LYS A 89 0.54 16.96 -1.02
N THR A 90 0.97 16.89 -2.28
CA THR A 90 0.06 16.87 -3.44
C THR A 90 -0.89 15.67 -3.44
N THR A 91 -0.44 14.51 -2.97
CA THR A 91 -1.28 13.30 -2.84
C THR A 91 -2.34 13.48 -1.77
N LEU A 92 -1.95 13.94 -0.57
CA LEU A 92 -2.89 14.15 0.53
C LEU A 92 -3.99 15.15 0.18
N TYR A 93 -3.63 16.26 -0.47
CA TYR A 93 -4.60 17.27 -0.89
C TYR A 93 -5.58 16.73 -1.94
N LYS A 94 -5.11 15.94 -2.92
CA LYS A 94 -5.98 15.27 -3.91
C LYS A 94 -6.96 14.29 -3.26
N TRP A 95 -6.55 13.60 -2.19
CA TRP A 95 -7.46 12.73 -1.45
C TRP A 95 -8.53 13.53 -0.71
N LEU A 96 -8.15 14.60 -0.03
CA LEU A 96 -9.11 15.45 0.67
C LEU A 96 -10.14 16.05 -0.30
N GLU A 97 -9.73 16.53 -1.47
CA GLU A 97 -10.63 17.02 -2.51
C GLU A 97 -11.60 15.91 -2.99
N LYS A 98 -11.05 14.78 -3.44
CA LYS A 98 -11.84 13.70 -4.05
C LYS A 98 -12.83 13.02 -3.09
N TYR A 99 -12.46 12.89 -1.82
CA TYR A 99 -13.21 12.07 -0.87
C TYR A 99 -14.02 12.89 0.13
N ASN A 100 -13.73 14.18 0.35
CA ASN A 100 -14.65 15.04 1.12
C ASN A 100 -15.88 15.46 0.31
N GLU A 101 -15.80 15.55 -1.02
CA GLU A 101 -16.96 15.85 -1.87
C GLU A 101 -18.00 14.71 -1.93
N LYS A 102 -17.60 13.47 -1.63
CA LYS A 102 -18.49 12.30 -1.65
C LYS A 102 -19.32 12.10 -0.38
N LYS A 103 -19.34 13.07 0.53
CA LYS A 103 -20.01 12.96 1.84
C LYS A 103 -21.45 13.51 1.86
N TYR A 104 -22.13 13.52 0.70
CA TYR A 104 -23.56 13.83 0.56
C TYR A 104 -24.38 12.55 0.43
#